data_AF-A0A6N6KVG3-F1
#
_entry.id   AF-A0A6N6KVG3-F1
#
_cell.length_a   1.000
_cell.length_b   1.000
_cell.length_c   1.000
_cell.angle_alpha   90.00
_cell.angle_beta   90.00
_cell.angle_gamma   90.00
#
_symmetry.space_group_name_H-M   'P 1'
#
loop_
_entity.id
_entity.type
_entity.pdbx_description
1 polymer ?
#
loop_
_entity_poly.entity_id
_entity_poly.type
_entity_poly.pdbx_seq_one_letter_code
_entity_poly.pdbx_strand_id
1 'polypeptide(L)'
;MKKIQLSRRLWLLLLGDSIVLALITLAGLGTHDSLSLVATRFLPNFVPALAAWLLLAWPLGAYDEEQLGDWRQLWRPFWAMLLSAPLSAFLRALWLGSDTIFVVFVLVLSGLGSAVILLWRIIVWLYVKRRGASDG
;
A
#
# COMPACT_ATOMS: atom_id res chain seq x y z
N MET A 1 6.12 3.89 -30.22
CA MET A 1 5.74 3.65 -28.80
C MET A 1 7.03 3.52 -27.99
N LYS A 2 7.31 4.42 -27.05
CA LYS A 2 8.46 4.26 -26.13
C LYS A 2 8.18 3.07 -25.21
N LYS A 3 9.09 2.09 -25.15
CA LYS A 3 9.03 1.03 -24.15
C LYS A 3 9.21 1.68 -22.78
N ILE A 4 8.23 1.56 -21.91
CA ILE A 4 8.37 1.97 -20.50
C ILE A 4 9.34 0.98 -19.87
N GLN A 5 10.59 1.39 -19.64
CA GLN A 5 11.56 0.60 -18.89
C GLN A 5 11.42 0.96 -17.41
N LEU A 6 10.86 0.04 -16.62
CA LEU A 6 10.73 0.19 -15.18
C LEU A 6 12.06 -0.16 -14.50
N SER A 7 12.51 0.68 -13.58
CA SER A 7 13.76 0.45 -12.85
C SER A 7 13.61 -0.71 -11.84
N ARG A 8 14.73 -1.26 -11.37
CA ARG A 8 14.73 -2.26 -10.28
C ARG A 8 14.16 -1.71 -8.97
N ARG A 9 14.38 -0.42 -8.67
CA ARG A 9 13.88 0.21 -7.44
C ARG A 9 12.38 0.41 -7.52
N LEU A 10 11.86 0.83 -8.67
CA LEU A 10 10.42 0.93 -8.89
C LEU A 10 9.73 -0.43 -8.76
N TRP A 11 10.30 -1.50 -9.32
CA TRP A 11 9.79 -2.86 -9.13
C TRP A 11 9.79 -3.29 -7.65
N LEU A 12 10.85 -2.97 -6.91
CA LEU A 12 10.94 -3.24 -5.47
C LEU A 12 9.79 -2.55 -4.70
N LEU A 13 9.49 -1.28 -5.04
CA LEU A 13 8.39 -0.55 -4.42
C LEU A 13 7.03 -1.13 -4.79
N LEU A 14 6.75 -1.32 -6.08
CA LEU A 14 5.45 -1.82 -6.56
C LEU A 14 5.13 -3.21 -6.00
N LEU A 15 6.08 -4.15 -6.08
CA LEU A 15 5.89 -5.50 -5.57
C LEU A 15 5.84 -5.51 -4.04
N GLY A 16 6.74 -4.75 -3.39
CA GLY A 16 6.77 -4.63 -1.94
C GLY A 16 5.46 -4.09 -1.36
N ASP A 17 4.92 -3.02 -1.95
CA ASP A 17 3.64 -2.44 -1.54
C ASP A 17 2.49 -3.41 -1.74
N SER A 18 2.45 -4.08 -2.90
CA SER A 18 1.43 -5.08 -3.20
C SER A 18 1.45 -6.22 -2.19
N ILE A 19 2.64 -6.70 -1.82
CA ILE A 19 2.81 -7.74 -0.79
C ILE A 19 2.37 -7.22 0.56
N VAL A 20 2.78 -6.02 0.97
CA VAL A 20 2.38 -5.41 2.25
C VAL A 20 0.86 -5.28 2.33
N LEU A 21 0.21 -4.77 1.28
CA LEU A 21 -1.25 -4.65 1.23
C LEU A 21 -1.95 -6.01 1.27
N ALA A 22 -1.40 -7.03 0.60
CA ALA A 22 -1.91 -8.39 0.68
C ALA A 22 -1.81 -8.94 2.12
N LEU A 23 -0.68 -8.74 2.79
CA LEU A 23 -0.46 -9.16 4.18
C LEU A 23 -1.40 -8.45 5.15
N ILE A 24 -1.58 -7.13 5.02
CA ILE A 24 -2.55 -6.36 5.83
C ILE A 24 -3.96 -6.92 5.61
N THR A 25 -4.32 -7.22 4.36
CA THR A 25 -5.64 -7.78 4.02
C THR A 25 -5.84 -9.16 4.65
N LEU A 26 -4.86 -10.05 4.55
CA LEU A 26 -4.92 -11.38 5.16
C LEU A 26 -4.98 -11.30 6.68
N ALA A 27 -4.19 -10.43 7.31
CA ALA A 27 -4.21 -10.23 8.75
C ALA A 27 -5.59 -9.75 9.24
N GLY A 28 -6.19 -8.78 8.54
CA GLY A 28 -7.54 -8.30 8.87
C GLY A 28 -8.64 -9.33 8.64
N LEU A 29 -8.48 -10.24 7.68
CA LEU A 29 -9.41 -11.36 7.50
C LEU A 29 -9.23 -12.45 8.57
N GLY A 30 -8.00 -12.68 9.01
CA GLY A 30 -7.66 -13.65 10.05
C GLY A 30 -8.28 -13.32 11.41
N THR A 31 -8.47 -12.04 11.73
CA THR A 31 -9.13 -11.60 12.98
C THR A 31 -10.64 -11.85 13.00
N HIS A 32 -11.24 -12.38 11.93
CA HIS A 32 -12.68 -12.65 11.82
C HIS A 32 -13.02 -14.16 11.75
N ASP A 33 -12.14 -15.03 12.27
CA ASP A 33 -12.36 -16.47 12.60
C ASP A 33 -13.08 -17.33 11.55
N SER A 34 -12.79 -17.12 10.27
CA SER A 34 -13.39 -17.91 9.20
C SER A 34 -12.46 -18.06 8.00
N LEU A 35 -11.59 -19.07 8.04
CA LEU A 35 -10.76 -19.48 6.91
C LEU A 35 -11.56 -19.68 5.61
N SER A 36 -12.82 -20.14 5.73
CA SER A 36 -13.76 -20.26 4.60
C SER A 36 -14.14 -18.92 3.96
N LEU A 37 -14.08 -17.81 4.69
CA LEU A 37 -14.36 -16.46 4.20
C LEU A 37 -13.12 -15.79 3.59
N VAL A 38 -11.90 -16.29 3.84
CA VAL A 38 -10.68 -15.72 3.25
C VAL A 38 -10.74 -15.80 1.73
N ALA A 39 -11.14 -16.94 1.17
CA ALA A 39 -11.22 -17.12 -0.28
C ALA A 39 -12.21 -16.15 -0.96
N THR A 40 -13.35 -15.88 -0.33
CA THR A 40 -14.41 -15.04 -0.91
C THR A 40 -14.23 -13.55 -0.61
N ARG A 41 -13.54 -13.21 0.48
CA ARG A 41 -13.36 -11.82 0.93
C ARG A 41 -11.98 -11.25 0.62
N PHE A 42 -10.98 -12.05 0.25
CA PHE A 42 -9.66 -11.51 -0.06
C PHE A 42 -9.70 -10.54 -1.25
N LEU A 43 -10.19 -10.97 -2.41
CA LEU A 43 -10.21 -10.11 -3.61
C LEU A 43 -11.02 -8.82 -3.43
N PRO A 44 -12.25 -8.85 -2.85
CA PRO A 44 -13.02 -7.62 -2.61
C PRO A 44 -12.39 -6.64 -1.60
N ASN A 45 -11.39 -7.04 -0.82
CA ASN A 45 -10.64 -6.13 0.05
C ASN A 45 -9.30 -5.72 -0.56
N PHE A 46 -8.56 -6.68 -1.13
CA PHE A 46 -7.22 -6.47 -1.67
C PHE A 46 -7.24 -5.64 -2.96
N VAL A 47 -8.11 -5.97 -3.93
CA VAL A 47 -8.12 -5.29 -5.23
C VAL A 47 -8.51 -3.81 -5.10
N PRO A 48 -9.58 -3.44 -4.37
CA PRO A 48 -9.90 -2.04 -4.10
C PRO A 48 -8.78 -1.29 -3.35
N ALA A 49 -8.12 -1.95 -2.39
CA ALA A 49 -7.01 -1.36 -1.64
C ALA A 49 -5.80 -1.10 -2.54
N LEU A 50 -5.43 -2.06 -3.37
CA LEU A 50 -4.33 -1.92 -4.31
C LEU A 50 -4.62 -0.84 -5.36
N ALA A 51 -5.84 -0.81 -5.90
CA ALA A 51 -6.26 0.21 -6.85
C ALA A 51 -6.21 1.61 -6.23
N ALA A 52 -6.79 1.79 -5.04
CA ALA A 52 -6.76 3.06 -4.32
C ALA A 52 -5.33 3.51 -4.01
N TRP A 53 -4.48 2.58 -3.54
CA TRP A 53 -3.07 2.84 -3.29
C TRP A 53 -2.35 3.31 -4.54
N LEU A 54 -2.45 2.60 -5.66
CA LEU A 54 -1.76 2.99 -6.89
C LEU A 54 -2.23 4.36 -7.42
N LEU A 55 -3.53 4.65 -7.30
CA LEU A 55 -4.11 5.92 -7.72
C LEU A 55 -3.61 7.11 -6.89
N LEU A 56 -3.32 6.92 -5.60
CA LEU A 56 -2.92 8.01 -4.70
C LEU A 56 -1.42 8.07 -4.45
N ALA A 57 -0.75 6.92 -4.38
CA ALA A 57 0.69 6.82 -4.18
C ALA A 57 1.48 7.47 -5.32
N TRP A 58 1.01 7.36 -6.56
CA TRP A 58 1.67 7.95 -7.72
C TRP A 58 1.67 9.49 -7.69
N PRO A 59 0.51 10.19 -7.63
CA PRO A 59 0.49 11.65 -7.60
C PRO A 59 1.09 12.24 -6.32
N LEU A 60 1.09 11.52 -5.20
CA LEU A 60 1.78 11.93 -3.96
C LEU A 60 3.29 11.68 -4.02
N GLY A 61 3.80 11.09 -5.10
CA GLY A 61 5.23 10.85 -5.30
C GLY A 61 5.81 9.79 -4.37
N ALA A 62 5.00 8.82 -3.92
CA ALA A 62 5.48 7.68 -3.12
C ALA A 62 6.34 6.68 -3.94
N TYR A 63 6.36 6.85 -5.27
CA TYR A 63 7.20 6.12 -6.22
C TYR A 63 8.36 6.95 -6.79
N ASP A 64 8.63 8.13 -6.23
CA ASP A 64 9.78 8.96 -6.62
C ASP A 64 11.09 8.32 -6.14
N GLU A 65 11.85 7.76 -7.10
CA GLU A 65 13.07 7.01 -6.82
C GLU A 65 14.23 7.88 -6.31
N GLU A 66 14.25 9.16 -6.69
CA GLU A 66 15.30 10.11 -6.28
C GLU A 66 15.21 10.41 -4.78
N GLN A 67 13.99 10.29 -4.23
CA GLN A 67 13.69 10.62 -2.85
C GLN A 67 13.78 9.42 -1.89
N LEU A 68 14.05 8.21 -2.39
CA LEU A 68 14.14 7.01 -1.56
C LEU A 68 15.25 7.03 -0.51
N GLY A 69 16.28 7.86 -0.70
CA GLY A 69 17.37 8.04 0.27
C GLY A 69 17.08 9.08 1.36
N ASP A 70 16.03 9.90 1.20
CA ASP A 70 15.70 10.98 2.13
C ASP A 70 14.59 10.57 3.10
N TRP A 71 14.95 10.41 4.38
CA TRP A 71 14.01 10.05 5.44
C TRP A 71 12.90 11.10 5.61
N ARG A 72 13.16 12.36 5.24
CA ARG A 72 12.18 13.45 5.30
C ARG A 72 11.06 13.30 4.28
N GLN A 73 11.13 12.34 3.36
CA GLN A 73 10.10 12.08 2.35
C GLN A 73 9.18 10.91 2.74
N LEU A 74 9.41 10.26 3.88
CA LEU A 74 8.59 9.15 4.38
C LEU A 74 7.14 9.54 4.70
N TRP A 75 6.83 10.84 4.82
CA TRP A 75 5.44 11.30 4.95
C TRP A 75 4.61 11.01 3.70
N ARG A 76 5.20 11.03 2.49
CA ARG A 76 4.48 10.80 1.22
C ARG A 76 3.74 9.45 1.19
N PRO A 77 4.42 8.30 1.39
CA PRO A 77 3.74 7.01 1.44
C PRO A 77 2.79 6.88 2.64
N PHE A 78 3.07 7.53 3.77
CA PHE A 78 2.15 7.57 4.92
C PHE A 78 0.81 8.23 4.55
N TRP A 79 0.85 9.45 4.00
CA TRP A 79 -0.37 10.17 3.61
C TRP A 79 -1.08 9.52 2.43
N ALA A 80 -0.34 8.94 1.49
CA ALA A 80 -0.93 8.16 0.41
C ALA A 80 -1.77 7.01 0.96
N MET A 81 -1.28 6.28 1.97
CA MET A 81 -2.00 5.14 2.51
C MET A 81 -3.21 5.60 3.34
N LEU A 82 -3.03 6.67 4.11
CA LEU A 82 -4.09 7.25 4.92
C LEU A 82 -5.31 7.62 4.06
N LEU A 83 -5.07 8.23 2.89
CA LEU A 83 -6.08 8.62 1.92
C LEU A 83 -6.57 7.45 1.05
N SER A 84 -5.76 6.40 0.88
CA SER A 84 -6.14 5.19 0.14
C SER A 84 -7.20 4.38 0.83
N ALA A 85 -7.26 4.42 2.16
CA ALA A 85 -8.25 3.67 2.92
C ALA A 85 -9.72 4.09 2.64
N PRO A 86 -10.12 5.38 2.70
CA PRO A 86 -11.48 5.77 2.35
C PRO A 86 -11.81 5.49 0.87
N LEU A 87 -10.86 5.72 -0.05
CA LEU A 87 -11.05 5.39 -1.46
C LEU A 87 -11.21 3.87 -1.68
N SER A 88 -10.43 3.05 -0.99
CA SER A 88 -10.54 1.59 -1.00
C SER A 88 -11.91 1.13 -0.53
N ALA A 89 -12.40 1.68 0.58
CA ALA A 89 -13.72 1.34 1.11
C ALA A 89 -14.86 1.73 0.15
N PHE A 90 -14.73 2.88 -0.52
CA PHE A 90 -15.65 3.31 -1.57
C PHE A 90 -15.61 2.36 -2.78
N LEU A 91 -14.43 2.04 -3.30
CA LEU A 91 -14.26 1.11 -4.43
C LEU A 91 -14.78 -0.30 -4.10
N ARG A 92 -14.60 -0.75 -2.85
CA ARG A 92 -15.15 -2.01 -2.36
C ARG A 92 -16.68 -1.97 -2.31
N ALA A 93 -17.28 -0.89 -1.83
CA ALA A 93 -18.73 -0.72 -1.80
C ALA A 93 -19.33 -0.81 -3.22
N LEU A 94 -18.70 -0.12 -4.19
CA LEU A 94 -19.05 -0.23 -5.61
C LEU A 94 -18.91 -1.66 -6.14
N TRP A 95 -17.81 -2.35 -5.83
CA TRP A 95 -17.58 -3.73 -6.27
C TRP A 95 -18.68 -4.68 -5.78
N LEU A 96 -19.11 -4.51 -4.53
CA LEU A 96 -20.10 -5.37 -3.90
C LEU A 96 -21.55 -4.95 -4.21
N GLY A 97 -21.76 -3.86 -4.95
CA GLY A 97 -23.11 -3.29 -5.16
C GLY A 97 -23.79 -2.90 -3.84
N SER A 98 -23.02 -2.45 -2.86
CA SER A 98 -23.49 -2.09 -1.53
C SER A 98 -23.32 -0.60 -1.29
N ASP A 99 -24.31 0.03 -0.64
CA ASP A 99 -24.22 1.44 -0.23
C ASP A 99 -23.49 1.63 1.12
N THR A 100 -23.03 0.54 1.73
CA THR A 100 -22.47 0.55 3.09
C THR A 100 -20.95 0.68 3.10
N ILE A 101 -20.47 1.80 3.63
CA ILE A 101 -19.06 2.01 3.96
C ILE A 101 -18.86 1.80 5.47
N PHE A 102 -18.11 0.77 5.85
CA PHE A 102 -17.80 0.50 7.25
C PHE A 102 -16.72 1.47 7.75
N VAL A 103 -17.12 2.43 8.59
CA VAL A 103 -16.19 3.44 9.15
C VAL A 103 -15.03 2.79 9.91
N VAL A 104 -15.28 1.72 10.67
CA VAL A 104 -14.23 0.99 11.41
C VAL A 104 -13.19 0.40 10.44
N PHE A 105 -13.62 -0.14 9.29
CA PHE A 105 -12.70 -0.63 8.27
C PHE A 105 -11.81 0.49 7.72
N VAL A 106 -12.40 1.66 7.44
CA VAL A 106 -11.64 2.84 6.99
C VAL A 106 -10.61 3.25 8.04
N LEU A 107 -11.01 3.38 9.30
CA LEU A 107 -10.11 3.81 10.39
C LEU A 107 -8.96 2.81 10.61
N VAL A 108 -9.26 1.52 10.63
CA VAL A 108 -8.26 0.47 10.81
C VAL A 108 -7.30 0.43 9.61
N LEU A 109 -7.83 0.45 8.38
CA LEU A 109 -6.99 0.44 7.17
C LEU A 109 -6.14 1.71 7.07
N SER A 110 -6.70 2.89 7.40
CA SER A 110 -5.97 4.15 7.47
C SER A 110 -4.84 4.07 8.49
N GLY A 111 -5.14 3.71 9.74
CA GLY A 111 -4.14 3.71 10.82
C GLY A 111 -3.09 2.62 10.66
N LEU A 112 -3.53 1.36 10.67
CA LEU A 112 -2.62 0.21 10.58
C LEU A 112 -1.93 0.14 9.22
N GLY A 113 -2.67 0.39 8.14
CA GLY A 113 -2.09 0.38 6.81
C GLY A 113 -0.99 1.41 6.64
N SER A 114 -1.22 2.65 7.08
CA SER A 114 -0.19 3.70 6.99
C SER A 114 1.03 3.39 7.85
N ALA A 115 0.83 2.81 9.04
CA ALA A 115 1.94 2.39 9.90
C ALA A 115 2.78 1.27 9.27
N VAL A 116 2.15 0.24 8.71
CA VAL A 116 2.85 -0.90 8.10
C VAL A 116 3.54 -0.48 6.79
N ILE A 117 2.90 0.36 5.96
CA ILE A 117 3.54 0.94 4.77
C ILE A 117 4.74 1.81 5.15
N LEU A 118 4.61 2.63 6.21
CA LEU A 118 5.71 3.43 6.72
C LEU A 118 6.88 2.55 7.20
N LEU A 119 6.59 1.47 7.92
CA LEU A 119 7.60 0.50 8.34
C LEU A 119 8.31 -0.12 7.13
N TRP A 120 7.56 -0.54 6.11
CA TRP A 120 8.14 -1.05 4.87
C TRP A 120 9.03 0.00 4.18
N ARG A 121 8.61 1.26 4.14
CA ARG A 121 9.39 2.36 3.56
C ARG A 121 10.66 2.65 4.36
N ILE A 122 10.63 2.53 5.68
CA ILE A 122 11.84 2.63 6.52
C ILE A 122 12.82 1.51 6.17
N ILE A 123 12.35 0.28 5.96
CA ILE A 123 13.19 -0.86 5.55
C ILE A 123 13.84 -0.59 4.18
N VAL A 124 13.06 -0.12 3.20
CA VAL A 124 13.58 0.25 1.88
C VAL A 124 14.61 1.38 1.97
N TRP A 125 14.31 2.43 2.75
CA TRP A 125 15.24 3.54 2.99
C TRP A 125 16.57 3.06 3.59
N LEU A 126 16.52 2.22 4.63
CA LEU A 126 17.73 1.64 5.24
C LEU A 126 18.52 0.79 4.23
N TYR A 127 17.84 0.02 3.39
CA TYR A 127 18.47 -0.79 2.34
C TYR A 127 19.18 0.08 1.29
N VAL A 128 18.53 1.14 0.80
CA VAL A 128 19.10 2.07 -0.19
C VAL A 128 20.27 2.85 0.40
N LYS A 129 20.13 3.35 1.64
CA LYS A 129 21.19 4.09 2.35
C LYS A 129 22.46 3.26 2.51
N ARG A 130 22.34 1.97 2.84
CA ARG A 130 23.50 1.07 3.00
C ARG A 130 24.23 0.82 1.69
N ARG A 131 23.51 0.66 0.57
CA ARG A 131 24.14 0.48 -0.74
C ARG A 131 24.84 1.74 -1.23
N GLY A 132 24.24 2.92 -1.03
CA GLY A 132 24.89 4.19 -1.39
C GLY A 132 26.19 4.46 -0.62
N ALA A 133 26.33 3.93 0.60
CA ALA A 133 27.56 4.04 1.40
C ALA A 133 28.63 3.00 1.05
N SER A 134 28.32 1.99 0.22
CA SER A 134 29.26 0.93 -0.19
C SER A 134 29.94 1.23 -1.53
N ASP A 135 29.39 2.17 -2.31
CA ASP A 135 29.84 2.53 -3.67
C ASP A 135 30.73 3.80 -3.69
N GLY A 136 31.09 4.36 -2.52
CA GLY A 136 31.94 5.55 -2.36
C GLY A 136 33.07 5.30 -1.39
#